data_AF-A0A5B7C7R3-F1
#
_entry.id   AF-A0A5B7C7R3-F1
#
_cell.length_a   1.000
_cell.length_b   1.000
_cell.length_c   1.000
_cell.angle_alpha   90.00
_cell.angle_beta   90.00
_cell.angle_gamma   90.00
#
_symmetry.space_group_name_H-M   'P 1'
#
loop_
_entity.id
_entity.type
_entity.pdbx_description
1 polymer ?
#
loop_
_entity_poly.entity_id
_entity_poly.type
_entity_poly.pdbx_seq_one_letter_code
_entity_poly.pdbx_strand_id
1 'polypeptide(L)'
;MRAHAERCGMPSPKRIIATGGASANHSILSSIASIFGCDVYTVQRSDSASLGAALRAAHGWLCNKRGSFVPISCMYNDKLEKTSLSCKLSATAGDQELVTKYAWLMKKRIEIENRLVQKLGRW
;
A
#
# COMPACT_ATOMS: atom_id res chain seq x y z
N MET A 1 9.54 5.52 -3.63
CA MET A 1 8.50 4.48 -3.46
C MET A 1 8.73 3.30 -4.40
N ARG A 2 8.45 3.38 -5.70
CA ARG A 2 8.63 2.24 -6.63
C ARG A 2 10.06 1.68 -6.66
N ALA A 3 11.05 2.54 -6.91
CA ALA A 3 12.47 2.18 -6.88
C ALA A 3 12.89 1.45 -5.60
N HIS A 4 12.45 1.95 -4.44
CA HIS A 4 12.77 1.36 -3.14
C HIS A 4 12.05 0.04 -2.93
N ALA A 5 10.79 -0.07 -3.35
CA ALA A 5 10.05 -1.33 -3.29
C ALA A 5 10.76 -2.41 -4.13
N GLU A 6 11.18 -2.09 -5.36
CA GLU A 6 11.95 -2.98 -6.23
C GLU A 6 13.30 -3.36 -5.58
N ARG A 7 14.01 -2.39 -4.96
CA ARG A 7 15.26 -2.65 -4.23
C ARG A 7 15.07 -3.57 -3.02
N CYS A 8 13.93 -3.50 -2.35
CA CYS A 8 13.57 -4.40 -1.25
C CYS A 8 13.08 -5.78 -1.72
N GLY A 9 13.14 -6.08 -3.03
CA GLY A 9 12.71 -7.37 -3.58
C GLY A 9 11.19 -7.51 -3.75
N MET A 10 10.43 -6.42 -3.67
CA MET A 10 9.00 -6.46 -3.93
C MET A 10 8.74 -6.62 -5.44
N PRO A 11 7.85 -7.53 -5.86
CA PRO A 11 7.43 -7.62 -7.25
C PRO A 11 6.60 -6.40 -7.66
N SER A 12 6.48 -6.16 -8.97
CA SER A 12 5.56 -5.15 -9.50
C SER A 12 4.13 -5.44 -9.01
N PRO A 13 3.51 -4.52 -8.24
CA PRO A 13 2.20 -4.77 -7.66
C PRO A 13 1.12 -4.77 -8.74
N LYS A 14 0.14 -5.68 -8.62
CA LYS A 14 -1.07 -5.65 -9.46
C LYS A 14 -2.06 -4.55 -9.02
N ARG A 15 -1.98 -4.14 -7.77
CA ARG A 15 -2.76 -3.05 -7.16
C ARG A 15 -2.05 -2.49 -5.94
N ILE A 16 -2.34 -1.24 -5.60
CA ILE A 16 -1.88 -0.57 -4.38
C ILE A 16 -3.08 -0.23 -3.52
N ILE A 17 -2.94 -0.37 -2.19
CA ILE A 17 -3.91 0.14 -1.21
C ILE A 17 -3.25 1.29 -0.48
N ALA A 18 -3.66 2.51 -0.81
CA ALA A 18 -3.17 3.73 -0.18
C ALA A 18 -3.92 3.99 1.13
N THR A 19 -3.17 4.23 2.20
CA THR A 19 -3.66 4.56 3.55
C THR A 19 -2.88 5.75 4.10
N GLY A 20 -3.23 6.24 5.30
CA GLY A 20 -2.62 7.42 5.91
C GLY A 20 -3.12 8.75 5.35
N GLY A 21 -2.58 9.88 5.83
CA GLY A 21 -3.13 11.21 5.49
C GLY A 21 -3.05 11.57 4.00
N ALA A 22 -1.98 11.16 3.31
CA ALA A 22 -1.81 11.45 1.89
C ALA A 22 -2.86 10.76 0.99
N SER A 23 -3.51 9.70 1.47
CA SER A 23 -4.55 9.00 0.69
C SER A 23 -5.84 9.80 0.54
N ALA A 24 -5.98 10.94 1.24
CA ALA A 24 -7.09 11.87 1.04
C ALA A 24 -6.92 12.76 -0.22
N ASN A 25 -5.70 12.84 -0.79
CA ASN A 25 -5.42 13.71 -1.92
C ASN A 25 -5.42 12.93 -3.24
N HIS A 26 -6.43 13.17 -4.09
CA HIS A 26 -6.59 12.47 -5.35
C HIS A 26 -5.40 12.66 -6.32
N SER A 27 -4.81 13.85 -6.39
CA SER A 27 -3.65 14.10 -7.26
C SER A 27 -2.43 13.25 -6.86
N ILE A 28 -2.23 13.02 -5.55
CA ILE A 28 -1.20 12.10 -5.05
C ILE A 28 -1.52 10.66 -5.47
N LEU A 29 -2.78 10.23 -5.33
CA LEU A 29 -3.20 8.87 -5.73
C LEU A 29 -2.99 8.62 -7.23
N SER A 30 -3.38 9.56 -8.09
CA SER A 30 -3.19 9.48 -9.55
C SER A 30 -1.71 9.47 -9.93
N SER A 31 -0.88 10.22 -9.20
CA SER A 31 0.58 10.18 -9.37
C SER A 31 1.14 8.80 -9.01
N ILE A 32 0.70 8.20 -7.89
CA ILE A 32 1.10 6.85 -7.50
C ILE A 32 0.68 5.83 -8.56
N ALA A 33 -0.56 5.91 -9.05
CA ALA A 33 -1.09 5.00 -10.07
C ALA A 33 -0.28 5.09 -11.38
N SER A 34 0.15 6.29 -11.76
CA SER A 34 0.99 6.52 -12.94
C SER A 34 2.44 6.07 -12.74
N ILE A 35 3.01 6.24 -11.55
CA ILE A 35 4.39 5.83 -11.24
C ILE A 35 4.50 4.29 -11.21
N PHE A 36 3.54 3.62 -10.59
CA PHE A 36 3.54 2.17 -10.44
C PHE A 36 2.91 1.44 -11.63
N GLY A 37 2.05 2.11 -12.41
CA GLY A 37 1.33 1.50 -13.53
C GLY A 37 0.28 0.48 -13.08
N CYS A 38 -0.35 0.71 -11.93
CA CYS A 38 -1.39 -0.17 -11.38
C CYS A 38 -2.48 0.63 -10.68
N ASP A 39 -3.65 0.02 -10.52
CA ASP A 39 -4.78 0.63 -9.83
C ASP A 39 -4.47 0.91 -8.35
N VAL A 40 -4.93 2.07 -7.88
CA VAL A 40 -4.79 2.52 -6.50
C VAL A 40 -6.15 2.56 -5.85
N TYR A 41 -6.27 1.82 -4.76
CA TYR A 41 -7.44 1.74 -3.90
C TYR A 41 -7.21 2.52 -2.62
N THR A 42 -8.26 3.02 -2.01
CA THR A 42 -8.26 3.53 -0.64
C THR A 42 -9.22 2.73 0.21
N VAL A 43 -9.08 2.83 1.52
CA VAL A 43 -9.99 2.24 2.51
C VAL A 43 -10.71 3.36 3.26
N GLN A 44 -11.85 3.04 3.85
CA GLN A 44 -12.72 4.02 4.52
C GLN A 44 -12.02 4.78 5.67
N ARG A 45 -11.03 4.16 6.34
CA ARG A 45 -10.24 4.79 7.41
C ARG A 45 -8.76 4.84 7.06
N SER A 46 -8.18 6.03 7.09
CA SER A 46 -6.74 6.27 6.91
C SER A 46 -5.89 5.59 7.99
N ASP A 47 -6.42 5.44 9.20
CA ASP A 47 -5.70 4.99 10.39
C ASP A 47 -5.69 3.44 10.50
N SER A 48 -5.03 2.81 9.53
CA SER A 48 -4.96 1.35 9.41
C SER A 48 -4.27 0.67 10.59
N ALA A 49 -3.32 1.35 11.26
CA ALA A 49 -2.57 0.81 12.38
C ALA A 49 -3.47 0.55 13.61
N SER A 50 -4.29 1.53 14.01
CA SER A 50 -5.21 1.38 15.16
C SER A 50 -6.31 0.37 14.85
N LEU A 51 -6.83 0.36 13.61
CA LEU A 51 -7.77 -0.66 13.14
C LEU A 51 -7.16 -2.07 13.21
N GLY A 52 -5.91 -2.24 12.76
CA GLY A 52 -5.19 -3.51 12.84
C GLY A 52 -4.99 -4.00 14.28
N ALA A 53 -4.67 -3.09 15.20
CA ALA A 53 -4.56 -3.41 16.62
C ALA A 53 -5.90 -3.86 17.22
N ALA A 54 -7.00 -3.15 16.92
CA ALA A 54 -8.34 -3.53 17.36
C ALA A 54 -8.76 -4.89 16.80
N LEU A 55 -8.46 -5.17 15.53
CA LEU A 55 -8.72 -6.48 14.91
C LEU A 55 -7.94 -7.59 15.59
N ARG A 56 -6.66 -7.38 15.90
CA ARG A 56 -5.85 -8.36 16.63
C ARG A 56 -6.37 -8.60 18.06
N ALA A 57 -6.81 -7.57 18.76
CA ALA A 57 -7.40 -7.70 20.09
C ALA A 57 -8.70 -8.52 20.06
N ALA A 58 -9.60 -8.20 19.12
CA ALA A 58 -10.83 -8.95 18.92
C ALA A 58 -10.59 -10.40 18.47
N HIS A 59 -9.56 -10.63 17.64
CA HIS A 59 -9.12 -11.98 17.24
C HIS A 59 -8.63 -12.80 18.43
N GLY A 60 -7.81 -12.20 19.29
CA GLY A 60 -7.31 -12.84 20.52
C GLY A 60 -8.45 -13.22 21.48
N TRP A 61 -9.41 -12.33 21.68
CA TRP A 61 -10.62 -12.63 22.45
C TRP A 61 -11.43 -13.79 21.86
N LEU A 62 -11.59 -13.83 20.53
CA LEU A 62 -12.30 -14.91 19.85
C LEU A 62 -11.59 -16.26 19.99
N CYS A 63 -10.25 -16.30 19.86
CA CYS A 63 -9.46 -17.50 20.09
C CYS A 63 -9.61 -18.00 21.53
N ASN A 64 -9.52 -17.10 22.52
CA ASN A 64 -9.71 -17.44 23.92
C ASN A 64 -11.11 -18.02 24.18
N LYS A 65 -12.15 -17.42 23.60
CA LYS A 65 -13.54 -17.91 23.73
C LYS A 65 -13.75 -19.29 23.09
N ARG A 66 -13.05 -19.61 22.00
CA ARG A 66 -13.11 -20.94 21.35
C ARG A 66 -12.15 -21.96 21.96
N GLY A 67 -11.27 -21.55 22.86
CA GLY A 67 -10.22 -22.41 23.42
C GLY A 67 -9.17 -22.85 22.40
N SER A 68 -9.13 -22.26 21.20
CA SER A 68 -8.20 -22.62 20.13
C SER A 68 -8.02 -21.47 19.15
N PHE A 69 -6.93 -21.52 18.37
CA PHE A 69 -6.69 -20.58 17.29
C PHE A 69 -7.80 -20.69 16.21
N VAL A 70 -8.31 -19.54 15.77
CA VAL A 70 -9.17 -19.46 14.58
C VAL A 70 -8.52 -18.63 13.49
N PRO A 71 -8.77 -18.92 12.20
CA PRO A 71 -8.35 -18.03 11.12
C PRO A 71 -8.94 -16.62 11.28
N ILE A 72 -8.14 -15.59 10.99
CA ILE A 72 -8.61 -14.18 11.06
C ILE A 72 -9.78 -13.89 10.10
N SER A 73 -9.88 -14.67 9.02
CA SER A 73 -10.99 -14.62 8.06
C SER A 73 -12.36 -14.88 8.70
N CYS A 74 -12.42 -15.62 9.80
CA CYS A 74 -13.64 -15.81 10.58
C CYS A 74 -14.23 -14.48 11.12
N MET A 75 -13.44 -13.40 11.16
CA MET A 75 -13.90 -12.09 11.59
C MET A 75 -14.63 -11.31 10.49
N TYR A 76 -14.34 -11.57 9.20
CA TYR A 76 -14.81 -10.70 8.11
C TYR A 76 -15.43 -11.42 6.91
N ASN A 77 -15.26 -12.75 6.73
CA ASN A 77 -15.69 -13.45 5.50
C ASN A 77 -17.17 -13.22 5.14
N ASP A 78 -18.07 -13.16 6.12
CA ASP A 78 -19.52 -12.95 5.87
C ASP A 78 -19.96 -11.50 6.13
N LYS A 79 -19.02 -10.61 6.43
CA LYS A 79 -19.29 -9.27 6.96
C LYS A 79 -18.50 -8.16 6.28
N LEU A 80 -17.79 -8.44 5.18
CA LEU A 80 -16.85 -7.51 4.57
C LEU A 80 -17.50 -6.15 4.22
N GLU A 81 -18.69 -6.18 3.61
CA GLU A 81 -19.47 -4.97 3.27
C GLU A 81 -19.92 -4.15 4.50
N LYS A 82 -19.99 -4.79 5.67
CA LYS A 82 -20.37 -4.15 6.94
C LYS A 82 -19.15 -3.72 7.77
N THR A 83 -17.94 -3.87 7.23
CA THR A 83 -16.69 -3.55 7.93
C THR A 83 -15.93 -2.45 7.20
N SER A 84 -15.09 -1.71 7.93
CA SER A 84 -14.19 -0.71 7.35
C SER A 84 -13.01 -1.31 6.55
N LEU A 85 -13.06 -2.60 6.24
CA LEU A 85 -12.04 -3.34 5.48
C LEU A 85 -12.27 -3.29 3.97
N SER A 86 -13.42 -2.78 3.53
CA SER A 86 -13.71 -2.61 2.10
C SER A 86 -12.75 -1.60 1.46
N CYS A 87 -12.31 -1.92 0.24
CA CYS A 87 -11.41 -1.09 -0.55
C CYS A 87 -12.19 -0.48 -1.71
N LYS A 88 -12.03 0.83 -1.95
CA LYS A 88 -12.63 1.56 -3.06
C LYS A 88 -11.56 1.96 -4.07
N LEU A 89 -11.79 1.68 -5.35
CA LEU A 89 -10.93 2.17 -6.43
C LEU A 89 -10.92 3.71 -6.40
N SER A 90 -9.73 4.30 -6.37
CA SER A 90 -9.55 5.74 -6.17
C SER A 90 -8.72 6.40 -7.27
N ALA A 91 -7.84 5.66 -7.94
CA ALA A 91 -7.19 6.08 -9.18
C ALA A 91 -6.90 4.83 -10.02
N THR A 92 -7.10 4.93 -11.33
CA THR A 92 -6.77 3.88 -12.29
C THR A 92 -5.29 3.95 -12.68
N ALA A 93 -4.73 2.83 -13.12
CA ALA A 93 -3.40 2.79 -13.70
C ALA A 93 -3.22 3.90 -14.75
N GLY A 94 -2.06 4.57 -14.71
CA GLY A 94 -1.72 5.59 -15.69
C GLY A 94 -1.44 5.00 -17.07
N ASP A 95 -1.53 5.83 -18.10
CA ASP A 95 -1.22 5.41 -19.48
C ASP A 95 0.21 4.88 -19.61
N GLN A 96 0.41 3.94 -20.53
CA GLN A 96 1.66 3.23 -20.76
C GLN A 96 2.82 4.19 -21.11
N GLU A 97 2.53 5.28 -21.82
CA GLU A 97 3.53 6.31 -22.13
C GLU A 97 4.02 6.98 -20.84
N LEU A 98 3.10 7.36 -19.95
CA LEU A 98 3.40 8.03 -18.69
C LEU A 98 4.14 7.10 -17.72
N VAL A 99 3.73 5.83 -17.65
CA VAL A 99 4.42 4.78 -16.87
C VAL A 99 5.86 4.62 -17.35
N THR A 100 6.08 4.63 -18.67
CA THR A 100 7.42 4.52 -19.27
C THR A 100 8.28 5.74 -18.95
N LYS A 101 7.71 6.96 -19.03
CA LYS A 101 8.39 8.20 -18.62
C LYS A 101 8.79 8.16 -17.14
N TYR A 102 7.89 7.76 -16.25
CA TYR A 102 8.20 7.62 -14.83
C TYR A 102 9.23 6.52 -14.56
N ALA A 103 9.21 5.41 -15.30
CA ALA A 103 10.23 4.37 -15.18
C ALA A 103 11.62 4.88 -15.58
N TRP A 104 11.72 5.72 -16.60
CA TRP A 104 12.98 6.37 -16.98
C TRP A 104 13.45 7.36 -15.90
N LEU A 105 12.56 8.24 -15.42
CA LEU A 105 12.87 9.19 -14.35
C LEU A 105 13.30 8.48 -13.06
N MET A 106 12.67 7.34 -12.75
CA MET A 106 13.03 6.50 -11.61
C MET A 106 14.48 6.01 -11.69
N LYS A 107 14.94 5.55 -12.87
CA LYS A 107 16.33 5.13 -13.08
C LYS A 107 17.29 6.29 -12.81
N LYS A 108 16.98 7.48 -13.32
CA LYS A 108 17.79 8.69 -13.09
C LYS A 108 17.81 9.12 -11.61
N ARG A 109 16.66 9.06 -10.93
CA ARG A 109 16.57 9.34 -9.49
C ARG A 109 17.46 8.38 -8.68
N ILE A 110 17.45 7.08 -9.00
CA ILE A 110 18.29 6.07 -8.32
C ILE A 110 19.78 6.34 -8.56
N GLU A 111 20.17 6.68 -9.81
CA GLU A 111 21.55 7.03 -10.15
C GLU A 111 22.05 8.20 -9.29
N ILE A 112 21.24 9.25 -9.14
CA ILE A 112 21.55 10.42 -8.31
C ILE A 112 21.63 10.04 -6.83
N GLU A 113 20.64 9.28 -6.32
CA GLU A 113 20.62 8.83 -4.92
C GLU A 113 21.86 8.01 -4.57
N ASN A 114 22.28 7.09 -5.44
CA ASN A 114 23.49 6.29 -5.24
C ASN A 114 24.76 7.15 -5.21
N ARG A 115 24.88 8.14 -6.10
CA ARG A 115 26.01 9.09 -6.09
C ARG A 115 26.04 9.92 -4.80
N LEU A 116 24.88 10.35 -4.31
CA LEU A 116 24.77 11.09 -3.06
C LEU A 116 25.18 10.24 -1.86
N VAL A 117 24.74 8.97 -1.80
CA VAL A 117 25.13 8.02 -0.75
C VAL A 117 26.65 7.81 -0.75
N GLN A 118 27.25 7.55 -1.91
CA GLN A 118 28.71 7.40 -2.05
C GLN A 118 29.47 8.64 -1.60
N LYS A 119 28.98 9.83 -1.95
CA LYS A 119 29.64 11.11 -1.61
C LYS A 119 29.51 11.47 -0.13
N LEU A 120 28.37 11.19 0.49
CA LEU A 120 28.03 11.64 1.85
C LEU A 120 28.24 10.57 2.93
N GLY A 121 28.54 9.33 2.55
CA GLY A 121 28.90 8.24 3.48
C GLY A 121 27.77 7.80 4.42
N ARG A 122 26.51 8.10 4.10
CA ARG A 122 25.34 7.67 4.88
C ARG A 122 24.83 6.35 4.31
N TRP A 123 25.37 5.26 4.85
CA TRP A 123 24.94 3.88 4.59
C TRP A 123 23.71 3.53 5.44
#